data_AF-A0A1W1VLC8-F1
#
_entry.id   AF-A0A1W1VLC8-F1
#
_cell.length_a   1.000
_cell.length_b   1.000
_cell.length_c   1.000
_cell.angle_alpha   90.00
_cell.angle_beta   90.00
_cell.angle_gamma   90.00
#
_symmetry.space_group_name_H-M   'P 1'
#
loop_
_entity.id
_entity.type
_entity.pdbx_description
1 polymer ?
#
loop_
_entity_poly.entity_id
_entity_poly.type
_entity_poly.pdbx_seq_one_letter_code
_entity_poly.pdbx_strand_id
1 'polypeptide(L)'
;MHQRAKSRDERVGRVALTLGLGGGLLGLLGALALHYGQQAHVDFVRGFGTGVLAALPFFFAAMALRAVRTMDEYGRQLHARAAALAFLLVMVVAGTLIALEGTLGFHTPAWVYYTVGMTTWGATAGVLSARDARGT
;
A
#
# COMPACT_ATOMS: atom_id res chain seq x y z
N MET A 1 0.13 -10.08 -32.56
CA MET A 1 -0.21 -10.32 -31.14
C MET A 1 0.67 -9.55 -30.15
N HIS A 2 1.96 -9.29 -30.42
CA HIS A 2 2.86 -8.55 -29.52
C HIS A 2 2.44 -7.11 -29.13
N GLN A 3 1.78 -6.34 -30.01
CA GLN A 3 1.37 -4.97 -29.68
C GLN A 3 0.31 -4.89 -28.56
N ARG A 4 -0.56 -5.90 -28.41
CA ARG A 4 -1.58 -5.92 -27.35
C ARG A 4 -1.00 -6.23 -25.97
N ALA A 5 0.06 -7.04 -25.91
CA ALA A 5 0.75 -7.35 -24.65
C ALA A 5 1.47 -6.10 -24.11
N LYS A 6 2.23 -5.41 -24.96
CA LYS A 6 2.98 -4.20 -24.58
C LYS A 6 2.07 -3.07 -24.07
N SER A 7 0.91 -2.86 -24.69
CA SER A 7 -0.07 -1.85 -24.25
C SER A 7 -0.71 -2.16 -22.89
N ARG A 8 -0.75 -3.43 -22.49
CA ARG A 8 -1.34 -3.86 -21.22
C ARG A 8 -0.37 -3.73 -20.06
N ASP A 9 0.90 -4.09 -20.26
CA ASP A 9 1.95 -3.94 -19.24
C ASP A 9 2.15 -2.45 -18.90
N GLU A 10 2.09 -1.58 -19.91
CA GLU A 10 2.10 -0.12 -19.70
C GLU A 10 0.91 0.38 -18.87
N ARG A 11 -0.28 -0.23 -19.03
CA ARG A 11 -1.46 0.12 -18.22
C ARG A 11 -1.31 -0.33 -16.78
N VAL A 12 -0.82 -1.55 -16.55
CA VAL A 12 -0.57 -2.06 -15.19
C VAL A 12 0.50 -1.22 -14.49
N GLY A 13 1.60 -0.90 -15.18
CA GLY A 13 2.65 -0.02 -14.65
C GLY A 13 2.13 1.37 -14.31
N ARG A 14 1.26 1.95 -15.14
CA ARG A 14 0.64 3.25 -14.86
C ARG A 14 -0.28 3.20 -13.64
N VAL A 15 -1.10 2.15 -13.51
CA VAL A 15 -1.99 1.98 -12.35
C VAL A 15 -1.17 1.79 -11.06
N ALA A 16 -0.09 1.02 -11.11
CA ALA A 16 0.83 0.84 -9.98
C ALA A 16 1.52 2.16 -9.58
N LEU A 17 2.00 2.93 -10.56
CA LEU A 17 2.58 4.27 -10.33
C LEU A 17 1.56 5.24 -9.72
N THR A 18 0.33 5.29 -10.25
CA THR A 18 -0.73 6.14 -9.69
C THR A 18 -1.11 5.69 -8.27
N LEU A 19 -1.12 4.38 -7.99
CA LEU A 19 -1.40 3.86 -6.65
C LEU A 19 -0.32 4.29 -5.65
N GLY A 20 0.95 4.08 -5.98
CA GLY A 20 2.08 4.43 -5.11
C GLY A 20 2.27 5.93 -4.96
N LEU A 21 2.49 6.65 -6.06
CA LEU A 21 2.78 8.09 -6.04
C LEU A 21 1.53 8.91 -5.69
N GLY A 22 0.37 8.57 -6.27
CA GLY A 22 -0.88 9.29 -5.99
C GLY A 22 -1.31 9.12 -4.54
N GLY A 23 -1.26 7.88 -4.02
CA GLY A 23 -1.56 7.62 -2.61
C GLY A 23 -0.57 8.28 -1.66
N GLY A 24 0.74 8.22 -1.97
CA GLY A 24 1.78 8.87 -1.17
C GLY A 24 1.66 10.39 -1.15
N LEU A 25 1.40 11.02 -2.31
CA LEU A 25 1.24 12.47 -2.41
C LEU A 25 -0.03 12.94 -1.67
N LEU A 26 -1.16 12.23 -1.84
CA LEU A 26 -2.39 12.52 -1.10
C LEU A 26 -2.20 12.35 0.40
N GLY A 27 -1.48 11.31 0.83
CA GLY A 27 -1.10 11.10 2.22
C GLY A 27 -0.28 12.25 2.79
N LEU A 28 0.76 12.65 2.07
CA LEU A 28 1.63 13.76 2.48
C LEU A 28 0.85 15.09 2.55
N LEU A 29 0.03 15.39 1.53
CA LEU A 29 -0.80 16.59 1.50
C LEU A 29 -1.82 16.61 2.65
N GLY A 30 -2.51 15.49 2.89
CA GLY A 30 -3.47 15.36 3.99
C GLY A 30 -2.80 15.53 5.36
N ALA A 31 -1.63 14.92 5.55
CA ALA A 31 -0.86 15.02 6.79
C ALA A 31 -0.33 16.44 7.03
N LEU A 32 0.22 17.10 6.01
CA LEU A 32 0.71 18.48 6.11
C LEU A 32 -0.43 19.46 6.36
N ALA A 33 -1.56 19.32 5.65
CA ALA A 33 -2.74 20.15 5.89
C ALA A 33 -3.29 19.95 7.31
N LEU A 34 -3.39 18.71 7.78
CA LEU A 34 -3.84 18.44 9.14
C LEU A 34 -2.90 19.06 10.19
N HIS A 35 -1.58 18.87 10.02
CA HIS A 35 -0.57 19.39 10.93
C HIS A 35 -0.58 20.93 10.97
N TYR A 36 -0.59 21.57 9.80
CA TYR A 36 -0.67 23.02 9.70
C TYR A 36 -1.99 23.55 10.27
N GLY A 37 -3.13 22.92 9.97
CA GLY A 37 -4.43 23.31 10.49
C GLY A 37 -4.51 23.21 12.03
N GLN A 38 -3.83 22.22 12.61
CA GLN A 38 -3.70 22.09 14.07
C GLN A 38 -2.82 23.18 14.67
N GLN A 39 -1.67 23.49 14.07
CA GLN A 39 -0.76 24.53 14.59
C GLN A 39 -1.34 25.94 14.44
N ALA A 40 -1.90 26.25 13.27
CA ALA A 40 -2.46 27.56 12.95
C ALA A 40 -3.88 27.78 13.49
N HIS A 41 -4.50 26.78 14.12
CA HIS A 41 -5.88 26.82 14.63
C HIS A 41 -6.91 27.20 13.54
N VAL A 42 -6.71 26.69 12.32
CA VAL A 42 -7.60 26.94 11.17
C VAL A 42 -8.45 25.70 10.92
N ASP A 43 -9.71 25.73 11.39
CA ASP A 43 -10.62 24.58 11.35
C ASP A 43 -10.88 24.05 9.94
N PHE A 44 -10.96 24.93 8.94
CA PHE A 44 -11.15 24.53 7.55
C PHE A 44 -10.00 23.66 7.03
N VAL A 45 -8.75 24.07 7.29
CA VAL A 45 -7.55 23.36 6.81
C VAL A 45 -7.39 22.03 7.54
N ARG A 46 -7.71 22.01 8.85
CA ARG A 46 -7.78 20.78 9.65
C ARG A 46 -8.83 19.81 9.11
N GLY A 47 -10.04 20.30 8.80
CA GLY A 47 -11.12 19.53 8.22
C GLY A 47 -10.74 18.94 6.86
N PHE A 48 -10.11 19.74 6.01
CA PHE A 48 -9.58 19.28 4.72
C PHE A 48 -8.55 18.17 4.88
N GLY A 49 -7.53 18.36 5.73
CA GLY A 49 -6.50 17.34 5.98
C GLY A 49 -7.09 16.04 6.51
N THR A 50 -8.04 16.14 7.45
CA THR A 50 -8.77 14.98 7.98
C THR A 50 -9.58 14.28 6.89
N GLY A 51 -10.28 15.03 6.04
CA GLY A 51 -11.07 14.49 4.93
C GLY A 51 -10.21 13.76 3.90
N VAL A 52 -9.06 14.33 3.52
CA VAL A 52 -8.10 13.69 2.61
C VAL A 52 -7.57 12.38 3.20
N LEU A 53 -7.15 12.40 4.47
CA LEU A 53 -6.65 11.20 5.14
C LEU A 53 -7.73 10.12 5.30
N ALA A 54 -8.97 10.51 5.59
CA ALA A 54 -10.11 9.59 5.67
C ALA A 54 -10.48 8.99 4.30
N ALA A 55 -10.23 9.71 3.20
CA ALA A 55 -10.49 9.23 1.83
C ALA A 55 -9.41 8.27 1.30
N LEU A 56 -8.20 8.27 1.87
CA LEU A 56 -7.07 7.44 1.41
C LEU A 56 -7.37 5.95 1.32
N PRO A 57 -7.99 5.29 2.32
CA PRO A 57 -8.33 3.88 2.23
C PRO A 57 -9.22 3.56 1.02
N PHE A 58 -10.18 4.44 0.72
CA PHE A 58 -11.07 4.29 -0.44
C PHE A 58 -10.32 4.49 -1.77
N PHE A 59 -9.41 5.46 -1.82
CA PHE A 59 -8.52 5.65 -2.97
C PHE A 59 -7.68 4.40 -3.23
N PHE A 60 -7.01 3.86 -2.21
CA PHE A 60 -6.20 2.66 -2.34
C PHE A 60 -7.04 1.45 -2.74
N ALA A 61 -8.22 1.26 -2.16
CA ALA A 61 -9.13 0.19 -2.52
C ALA A 61 -9.58 0.29 -3.99
N ALA A 62 -10.01 1.47 -4.43
CA ALA A 62 -10.44 1.70 -5.81
C ALA A 62 -9.30 1.43 -6.82
N MET A 63 -8.09 1.89 -6.50
CA MET A 63 -6.91 1.68 -7.34
C MET A 63 -6.45 0.22 -7.36
N ALA A 64 -6.51 -0.47 -6.22
CA ALA A 64 -6.21 -1.90 -6.13
C ALA A 64 -7.19 -2.72 -6.98
N LEU A 65 -8.50 -2.44 -6.89
CA LEU A 65 -9.52 -3.07 -7.74
C LEU A 65 -9.26 -2.81 -9.22
N ARG A 66 -8.88 -1.58 -9.58
CA ARG A 66 -8.52 -1.24 -10.95
C ARG A 66 -7.28 -2.00 -11.42
N ALA A 67 -6.26 -2.15 -10.58
CA ALA A 67 -5.05 -2.91 -10.88
C ALA A 67 -5.38 -4.38 -11.16
N VAL A 68 -6.14 -5.03 -10.27
CA VAL A 68 -6.55 -6.43 -10.40
C VAL A 68 -7.37 -6.67 -11.68
N ARG A 69 -8.25 -5.73 -12.04
CA ARG A 69 -9.04 -5.83 -13.29
C ARG A 69 -8.19 -5.70 -14.55
N THR A 70 -7.04 -5.04 -14.49
CA THR A 70 -6.12 -4.89 -15.63
C THR A 70 -5.08 -6.01 -15.74
N MET A 71 -4.82 -6.73 -14.65
CA MET A 71 -3.88 -7.85 -14.59
C MET A 71 -4.38 -9.09 -15.34
N ASP A 72 -3.43 -9.93 -15.76
CA ASP A 72 -3.70 -11.27 -16.25
C ASP A 72 -3.85 -12.27 -15.12
N GLU A 73 -4.25 -13.49 -15.47
CA GLU A 73 -4.43 -14.55 -14.48
C GLU A 73 -3.12 -14.84 -13.74
N TYR A 74 -2.00 -14.83 -14.46
CA TYR A 74 -0.66 -15.00 -13.88
C TYR A 74 -0.32 -13.86 -12.90
N GLY A 75 -0.46 -12.59 -13.30
CA GLY A 75 -0.22 -11.45 -12.42
C GLY A 75 -1.15 -11.43 -11.20
N ARG A 76 -2.43 -11.81 -11.37
CA ARG A 76 -3.36 -11.97 -10.24
C ARG A 76 -2.88 -13.02 -9.24
N GLN A 77 -2.44 -14.18 -9.72
CA GLN A 77 -1.93 -15.24 -8.85
C GLN A 77 -0.62 -14.84 -8.16
N LEU A 78 0.29 -14.16 -8.86
CA LEU A 78 1.52 -13.61 -8.29
C LEU A 78 1.23 -12.66 -7.13
N HIS A 79 0.32 -11.69 -7.34
CA HIS A 79 -0.06 -10.73 -6.31
C HIS A 79 -0.85 -11.37 -5.16
N ALA A 80 -1.69 -12.37 -5.43
CA ALA A 80 -2.39 -13.12 -4.39
C ALA A 80 -1.41 -13.89 -3.48
N ARG A 81 -0.39 -14.54 -4.05
CA ARG A 81 0.68 -15.22 -3.29
C ARG A 81 1.51 -14.23 -2.48
N ALA A 82 1.89 -13.10 -3.08
CA ALA A 82 2.62 -12.04 -2.39
C ALA A 82 1.80 -11.42 -1.24
N ALA A 83 0.51 -11.19 -1.46
CA ALA A 83 -0.41 -10.68 -0.45
C ALA A 83 -0.60 -11.67 0.71
N ALA A 84 -0.74 -12.96 0.43
CA ALA A 84 -0.86 -13.99 1.46
C ALA A 84 0.39 -14.05 2.37
N LEU A 85 1.58 -14.00 1.77
CA LEU A 85 2.85 -13.97 2.53
C LEU A 85 2.99 -12.68 3.35
N ALA A 86 2.67 -11.53 2.75
CA ALA A 86 2.69 -10.26 3.46
C ALA A 86 1.70 -10.23 4.64
N PHE A 87 0.49 -10.75 4.43
CA PHE A 87 -0.52 -10.86 5.48
C PHE A 87 -0.05 -11.74 6.63
N LEU A 88 0.50 -12.92 6.33
CA LEU A 88 1.01 -13.84 7.34
C LEU A 88 2.13 -13.21 8.17
N LEU A 89 3.07 -12.53 7.52
CA LEU A 89 4.17 -11.85 8.22
C LEU A 89 3.67 -10.68 9.07
N VAL A 90 2.74 -9.86 8.57
CA VAL A 90 2.13 -8.78 9.37
C VAL A 90 1.37 -9.34 10.56
N MET A 91 0.64 -10.45 10.41
CA MET A 91 -0.05 -11.11 11.52
C MET A 91 0.91 -11.60 12.60
N VAL A 92 2.03 -12.22 12.22
CA VAL A 92 3.06 -12.67 13.17
C VAL A 92 3.68 -11.48 13.90
N VAL A 93 4.04 -10.42 13.16
CA VAL A 93 4.61 -9.20 13.73
C VAL A 93 3.61 -8.51 14.66
N ALA A 94 2.34 -8.40 14.26
CA ALA A 94 1.28 -7.83 15.07
C ALA A 94 1.01 -8.64 16.33
N GLY A 95 0.88 -9.97 16.23
CA GLY A 95 0.70 -10.82 17.40
C GLY A 95 1.87 -10.73 18.39
N THR A 96 3.10 -10.67 17.87
CA THR A 96 4.31 -10.52 18.70
C THR A 96 4.34 -9.16 19.40
N LEU A 97 4.07 -8.08 18.66
CA LEU A 97 4.08 -6.73 19.22
C LEU A 97 2.97 -6.54 20.25
N ILE A 98 1.76 -7.01 19.99
CA ILE A 98 0.65 -6.97 20.97
C ILE A 98 1.02 -7.72 22.26
N ALA A 99 1.62 -8.91 22.14
CA ALA A 99 2.08 -9.67 23.30
C ALA A 99 3.19 -8.93 24.08
N LEU A 100 4.09 -8.25 23.38
CA LEU A 100 5.16 -7.46 23.98
C LEU A 100 4.66 -6.13 24.59
N GLU A 101 3.66 -5.48 24.01
CA GLU A 101 3.05 -4.26 24.59
C GLU A 101 2.56 -4.52 26.02
N GLY A 102 1.90 -5.67 26.23
CA GLY A 102 1.40 -6.06 27.55
C GLY A 102 2.49 -6.30 28.59
N THR A 103 3.74 -6.55 28.17
CA THR A 103 4.87 -6.84 29.08
C THR A 103 5.82 -5.66 29.25
N LEU A 104 5.97 -4.82 28.22
CA LEU A 104 6.95 -3.73 28.17
C LEU A 104 6.33 -2.33 28.22
N GLY A 105 4.99 -2.22 28.19
CA GLY A 105 4.28 -0.96 28.40
C GLY A 105 4.45 0.10 27.32
N PHE A 106 4.88 -0.28 26.11
CA PHE A 106 4.92 0.61 24.96
C PHE A 106 3.65 0.46 24.10
N HIS A 107 3.40 1.42 23.20
CA HIS A 107 2.37 1.34 22.17
C HIS A 107 3.02 1.40 20.79
N THR A 108 2.68 0.45 19.95
CA THR A 108 3.16 0.31 18.58
C THR A 108 2.37 1.27 17.69
N PRO A 109 3.04 2.25 17.07
CA PRO A 109 2.37 3.14 16.14
C PRO A 109 1.85 2.37 14.92
N ALA A 110 0.65 2.71 14.45
CA ALA A 110 0.02 2.05 13.29
C ALA A 110 0.89 2.08 12.01
N TRP A 111 1.76 3.09 11.86
CA TRP A 111 2.66 3.19 10.72
C TRP A 111 3.67 2.04 10.64
N VAL A 112 4.05 1.44 11.77
CA VAL A 112 4.98 0.30 11.80
C VAL A 112 4.37 -0.88 11.05
N TYR A 113 3.11 -1.23 11.35
CA TYR A 113 2.39 -2.31 10.67
C TYR A 113 2.22 -2.06 9.18
N TYR A 114 1.88 -0.82 8.81
CA TYR A 114 1.76 -0.41 7.41
C TYR A 114 3.08 -0.59 6.65
N THR A 115 4.18 -0.12 7.24
CA THR A 115 5.51 -0.16 6.61
C THR A 115 5.95 -1.61 6.42
N VAL A 116 5.86 -2.43 7.47
CA VAL A 116 6.18 -3.86 7.41
C VAL A 116 5.35 -4.58 6.35
N GLY A 117 4.04 -4.33 6.29
CA GLY A 117 3.17 -4.95 5.30
C GLY A 117 3.55 -4.56 3.87
N MET A 118 3.76 -3.27 3.61
CA MET A 118 4.09 -2.77 2.28
C MET A 118 5.47 -3.22 1.80
N THR A 119 6.48 -3.19 2.68
CA THR A 119 7.84 -3.67 2.33
C THR A 119 7.85 -5.17 2.08
N THR A 120 7.13 -5.93 2.91
CA THR A 120 7.04 -7.39 2.75
C THR A 120 6.34 -7.76 1.46
N TRP A 121 5.21 -7.12 1.16
CA TRP A 121 4.49 -7.33 -0.09
C TRP A 121 5.36 -6.97 -1.31
N GLY A 122 5.99 -5.80 -1.30
CA GLY A 122 6.84 -5.35 -2.40
C GLY A 122 8.05 -6.25 -2.62
N ALA A 123 8.74 -6.64 -1.55
CA ALA A 123 9.87 -7.56 -1.61
C ALA A 123 9.45 -8.94 -2.14
N THR A 124 8.33 -9.48 -1.66
CA THR A 124 7.83 -10.78 -2.08
C THR A 124 7.42 -10.77 -3.55
N ALA A 125 6.67 -9.75 -3.97
CA ALA A 125 6.28 -9.59 -5.37
C ALA A 125 7.50 -9.46 -6.29
N GLY A 126 8.52 -8.68 -5.88
CA GLY A 126 9.77 -8.52 -6.61
C GLY A 126 10.61 -9.80 -6.68
N VAL A 127 10.70 -10.56 -5.60
CA VAL A 127 11.42 -11.84 -5.58
C VAL A 127 10.72 -12.87 -6.47
N LEU A 128 9.39 -12.97 -6.38
CA LEU A 128 8.64 -13.93 -7.20
C LEU A 128 8.74 -13.59 -8.70
N SER A 129 8.63 -12.31 -9.07
CA SER A 129 8.79 -11.90 -10.48
C SER A 129 10.22 -12.13 -10.99
N ALA A 130 11.24 -11.84 -10.19
CA ALA A 130 12.64 -12.04 -10.57
C ALA A 130 13.06 -13.53 -10.61
N ARG A 131 12.38 -14.41 -9.84
CA ARG A 131 12.60 -15.86 -9.93
C ARG A 131 12.00 -16.43 -11.20
N ASP A 132 10.78 -16.03 -11.54
CA ASP A 132 10.10 -16.54 -12.72
C ASP A 132 10.76 -16.07 -14.02
N ALA A 133 11.29 -14.83 -14.06
CA ALA A 133 12.08 -14.33 -15.18
C ALA A 133 13.43 -15.04 -15.40
N ARG A 134 13.93 -15.79 -14.40
CA ARG A 134 15.18 -16.57 -14.48
C ARG A 134 14.93 -18.05 -14.80
N GLY A 135 13.69 -18.51 -14.71
CA GLY A 135 13.29 -19.90 -14.96
C GLY A 135 12.79 -20.18 -16.38
N THR A 136 12.68 -19.14 -17.22
CA THR A 136 12.36 -19.17 -18.66
C THR A 136 13.58 -18.82 -19.48
#